data_AF-A0A6J4T9D1-F1
#
_entry.id   AF-A0A6J4T9D1-F1
#
_cell.length_a   1.000
_cell.length_b   1.000
_cell.length_c   1.000
_cell.angle_alpha   90.00
_cell.angle_beta   90.00
_cell.angle_gamma   90.00
#
_symmetry.space_group_name_H-M   'P 1'
#
loop_
_entity.id
_entity.type
_entity.pdbx_description
1 polymer ?
#
loop_
_entity_poly.entity_id
_entity_poly.type
_entity_poly.pdbx_seq_one_letter_code
_entity_poly.pdbx_strand_id
1 'polypeptide(L)'
;MASQPAPGADEEPVPRSGRRLRWAVVLLAVLLLGVVVALAVTGSRGGSGEGSRSDAPREVSVRELRDFAAASESAVYWAGAIPGRRLELTTARGGSVFVRYLRGDAVVGDERPAFTTVGTYAFDGAYREVQRRGEGEGTETREAPGGGLATWSKARPSSVYLAFPGSDLLVEVYDPDPQRARTLALSGEVGPVR
;
A
#
# COMPACT_ATOMS: atom_id res chain seq x y z
N MET A 1 13.18 -56.39 44.15
CA MET A 1 13.55 -55.03 44.60
C MET A 1 14.12 -54.29 43.40
N ALA A 2 13.52 -53.13 43.05
CA ALA A 2 13.97 -52.10 42.10
C ALA A 2 14.21 -52.54 40.64
N SER A 3 14.06 -51.74 39.59
CA SER A 3 13.36 -50.49 39.25
C SER A 3 13.53 -50.40 37.73
N GLN A 4 12.51 -49.97 36.97
CA GLN A 4 12.74 -49.50 35.60
C GLN A 4 13.58 -48.21 35.62
N PRO A 5 14.30 -47.92 34.53
CA PRO A 5 14.15 -46.60 33.94
C PRO A 5 13.78 -46.65 32.45
N ALA A 6 13.17 -45.54 32.04
CA ALA A 6 12.54 -45.22 30.76
C ALA A 6 13.57 -44.88 29.64
N PRO A 7 13.12 -44.53 28.41
CA PRO A 7 13.88 -44.64 27.17
C PRO A 7 14.86 -43.46 26.96
N GLY A 8 16.04 -43.75 26.39
CA GLY A 8 16.94 -42.74 25.80
C GLY A 8 16.84 -42.88 24.28
N ALA A 9 16.17 -41.95 23.61
CA ALA A 9 16.75 -40.71 23.09
C ALA A 9 17.44 -40.98 21.75
N ASP A 10 16.61 -41.00 20.71
CA ASP A 10 17.01 -40.81 19.32
C ASP A 10 17.89 -39.57 19.21
N GLU A 11 19.04 -39.72 18.55
CA GLU A 11 19.95 -38.65 18.22
C GLU A 11 19.25 -37.61 17.33
N GLU A 12 19.03 -36.40 17.84
CA GLU A 12 18.57 -35.27 17.04
C GLU A 12 19.65 -34.90 15.99
N PRO A 13 19.33 -34.92 14.68
CA PRO A 13 20.21 -34.33 13.70
C PRO A 13 20.15 -32.81 13.82
N VAL A 14 21.24 -32.21 14.30
CA VAL A 14 21.49 -30.77 14.30
C VAL A 14 21.29 -30.18 12.89
N PRO A 15 20.31 -29.29 12.65
CA PRO A 15 20.22 -28.60 11.38
C PRO A 15 21.32 -27.54 11.29
N ARG A 16 22.33 -27.86 10.48
CA ARG A 16 23.43 -26.96 10.09
C ARG A 16 22.87 -25.74 9.36
N SER A 17 23.12 -24.57 9.94
CA SER A 17 22.88 -23.26 9.34
C SER A 17 23.78 -23.06 8.11
N GLY A 18 23.20 -22.59 6.99
CA GLY A 18 23.96 -22.53 5.75
C GLY A 18 23.31 -21.78 4.60
N ARG A 19 23.23 -20.44 4.72
CA ARG A 19 23.48 -19.48 3.62
C ARG A 19 22.54 -19.50 2.39
N ARG A 20 21.40 -20.18 2.41
CA ARG A 20 20.39 -20.11 1.32
C ARG A 20 19.14 -19.26 1.62
N LEU A 21 19.05 -18.69 2.82
CA LEU A 21 17.89 -17.91 3.28
C LEU A 21 17.93 -16.40 2.89
N ARG A 22 19.03 -15.92 2.29
CA ARG A 22 19.21 -14.49 1.98
C ARG A 22 18.71 -14.04 0.60
N TRP A 23 18.13 -14.94 -0.20
CA TRP A 23 17.53 -14.59 -1.50
C TRP A 23 16.00 -14.72 -1.52
N ALA A 24 15.39 -15.28 -0.46
CA ALA A 24 13.93 -15.36 -0.32
C ALA A 24 13.27 -14.06 0.18
N VAL A 25 14.07 -13.05 0.57
CA VAL A 25 13.56 -11.76 1.10
C VAL A 25 13.36 -10.71 0.00
N VAL A 26 13.91 -10.91 -1.21
CA VAL A 26 13.78 -9.94 -2.32
C VAL A 26 12.47 -10.13 -3.13
N LEU A 27 11.83 -11.30 -3.05
CA LEU A 27 10.56 -11.56 -3.73
C LEU A 27 9.31 -11.09 -2.95
N LEU A 28 9.47 -10.67 -1.69
CA LEU A 28 8.35 -10.18 -0.86
C LEU A 28 8.07 -8.68 -1.05
N ALA A 29 9.00 -7.93 -1.67
CA ALA A 29 8.85 -6.51 -1.97
C ALA A 29 7.99 -6.22 -3.22
N VAL A 30 7.77 -7.24 -4.07
CA VAL A 30 6.88 -7.20 -5.25
C VAL A 30 5.42 -7.53 -4.85
N LEU A 31 5.20 -8.09 -3.66
CA LEU A 31 3.91 -8.63 -3.26
C LEU A 31 2.90 -7.58 -2.74
N LEU A 32 3.20 -6.28 -2.75
CA LEU A 32 2.16 -5.26 -2.49
C LEU A 32 1.49 -4.72 -3.76
N LEU A 33 1.97 -5.12 -4.94
CA LEU A 33 1.10 -5.24 -6.11
C LEU A 33 0.39 -6.61 -6.14
N GLY A 34 0.99 -7.66 -5.53
CA GLY A 34 0.47 -9.04 -5.55
C GLY A 34 -0.59 -9.41 -4.49
N VAL A 35 -0.64 -8.79 -3.31
CA VAL A 35 -1.62 -9.14 -2.25
C VAL A 35 -2.98 -8.50 -2.47
N VAL A 36 -3.07 -7.37 -3.19
CA VAL A 36 -4.36 -6.84 -3.64
C VAL A 36 -4.96 -7.75 -4.74
N VAL A 37 -4.11 -8.42 -5.54
CA VAL A 37 -4.56 -9.38 -6.56
C VAL A 37 -4.92 -10.75 -5.95
N ALA A 38 -4.18 -11.24 -4.94
CA ALA A 38 -4.37 -12.60 -4.41
C ALA A 38 -5.63 -12.79 -3.54
N LEU A 39 -6.17 -11.74 -2.93
CA LEU A 39 -7.44 -11.85 -2.17
C LEU A 39 -8.69 -11.84 -3.07
N ALA A 40 -8.56 -11.53 -4.36
CA ALA A 40 -9.67 -11.56 -5.31
C ALA A 40 -9.87 -12.93 -6.00
N VAL A 41 -8.89 -13.86 -5.92
CA VAL A 41 -8.91 -15.11 -6.70
C VAL A 41 -9.40 -16.33 -5.90
N THR A 42 -9.39 -16.31 -4.57
CA THR A 42 -9.81 -17.46 -3.74
C THR A 42 -11.29 -17.48 -3.37
N GLY A 43 -12.10 -16.52 -3.82
CA GLY A 43 -13.55 -16.44 -3.55
C GLY A 43 -14.47 -16.96 -4.67
N SER A 44 -13.95 -17.68 -5.66
CA SER A 44 -14.74 -18.05 -6.85
C SER A 44 -15.64 -19.27 -6.62
N ARG A 45 -16.86 -19.04 -6.13
CA ARG A 45 -18.04 -19.84 -6.52
C ARG A 45 -19.18 -18.92 -6.95
N GLY A 46 -19.37 -18.88 -8.27
CA GLY A 46 -20.66 -18.73 -8.96
C GLY A 46 -21.47 -17.45 -8.69
N GLY A 47 -21.42 -16.52 -9.64
CA GLY A 47 -22.40 -15.44 -9.72
C GLY A 47 -22.10 -14.49 -10.86
N SER A 48 -22.83 -14.61 -11.95
CA SER A 48 -22.85 -13.67 -13.07
C SER A 48 -23.31 -12.30 -12.56
N GLY A 49 -22.35 -11.42 -12.29
CA GLY A 49 -22.58 -10.02 -11.95
C GLY A 49 -21.59 -9.19 -12.72
N GLU A 50 -22.05 -8.08 -13.31
CA GLU A 50 -21.25 -7.03 -13.92
C GLU A 50 -20.26 -6.47 -12.89
N GLY A 51 -19.14 -7.18 -12.72
CA GLY A 51 -18.05 -6.79 -11.84
C GLY A 51 -17.26 -5.70 -12.51
N SER A 52 -17.33 -4.50 -11.93
CA SER A 52 -16.58 -3.30 -12.32
C SER A 52 -15.16 -3.68 -12.78
N ARG A 53 -14.87 -3.46 -14.07
CA ARG A 53 -13.56 -3.75 -14.65
C ARG A 53 -12.56 -2.78 -14.03
N SER A 54 -11.38 -3.27 -13.65
CA SER A 54 -10.24 -2.38 -13.41
C SER A 54 -9.85 -1.73 -14.73
N ASP A 55 -9.72 -0.40 -14.77
CA ASP A 55 -9.24 0.26 -15.98
C ASP A 55 -7.73 0.08 -16.11
N ALA A 56 -7.27 -0.03 -17.35
CA ALA A 56 -5.85 -0.03 -17.63
C ALA A 56 -5.21 1.29 -17.16
N PRO A 57 -3.95 1.27 -16.68
CA PRO A 57 -3.22 2.49 -16.37
C PRO A 57 -3.23 3.44 -17.57
N ARG A 58 -3.50 4.72 -17.32
CA ARG A 58 -3.51 5.76 -18.35
C ARG A 58 -2.81 7.01 -17.88
N GLU A 59 -2.05 7.64 -18.77
CA GLU A 59 -1.54 8.98 -18.52
C GLU A 59 -2.68 9.99 -18.52
N VAL A 60 -2.64 10.95 -17.61
CA VAL A 60 -3.63 12.01 -17.48
C VAL A 60 -2.96 13.36 -17.23
N SER A 61 -3.58 14.42 -17.72
CA SER A 61 -3.30 15.78 -17.27
C SER A 61 -3.93 16.04 -15.90
N VAL A 62 -3.50 17.14 -15.24
CA VAL A 62 -4.13 17.60 -13.99
C VAL A 62 -5.63 17.89 -14.19
N ARG A 63 -6.01 18.42 -15.36
CA ARG A 63 -7.41 18.69 -15.68
C ARG A 63 -8.22 17.40 -15.76
N GLU A 64 -7.72 16.40 -16.48
CA GLU A 64 -8.40 15.10 -16.60
C GLU A 64 -8.48 14.37 -15.25
N LEU A 65 -7.48 14.52 -14.39
CA LEU A 65 -7.52 13.99 -13.02
C LEU A 65 -8.63 14.67 -12.19
N ARG A 66 -8.80 16.00 -12.32
CA ARG A 66 -9.90 16.74 -11.67
C ARG A 66 -11.26 16.32 -12.19
N ASP A 67 -11.41 16.23 -13.51
CA ASP A 67 -12.66 15.79 -14.14
C ASP A 67 -13.03 14.37 -13.68
N PHE A 68 -12.04 13.47 -13.59
CA PHE A 68 -12.23 12.13 -13.02
C PHE A 68 -12.64 12.16 -11.55
N ALA A 69 -11.95 12.95 -10.72
CA ALA A 69 -12.26 13.05 -9.29
C ALA A 69 -13.65 13.65 -9.03
N ALA A 70 -14.09 14.63 -9.84
CA ALA A 70 -15.42 15.22 -9.74
C ALA A 70 -16.54 14.25 -10.12
N ALA A 71 -16.25 13.29 -11.01
CA ALA A 71 -17.18 12.23 -11.39
C ALA A 71 -17.13 10.99 -10.49
N SER A 72 -16.18 10.93 -9.55
CA SER A 72 -15.99 9.78 -8.66
C SER A 72 -16.93 9.85 -7.46
N GLU A 73 -17.43 8.69 -7.02
CA GLU A 73 -18.30 8.58 -5.84
C GLU A 73 -17.56 8.86 -4.51
N SER A 74 -16.24 8.74 -4.52
CA SER A 74 -15.36 8.96 -3.38
C SER A 74 -14.25 9.94 -3.74
N ALA A 75 -13.73 10.65 -2.73
CA ALA A 75 -12.59 11.54 -2.93
C ALA A 75 -11.38 10.75 -3.44
N VAL A 76 -10.68 11.33 -4.42
CA VAL A 76 -9.40 10.81 -4.93
C VAL A 76 -8.28 11.62 -4.31
N TYR A 77 -7.32 10.97 -3.65
CA TYR A 77 -6.17 11.66 -3.08
C TYR A 77 -4.98 11.66 -4.02
N TRP A 78 -4.20 12.74 -3.95
CA TRP A 78 -2.96 12.95 -4.70
C TRP A 78 -2.06 13.91 -3.92
N ALA A 79 -0.83 14.12 -4.39
CA ALA A 79 0.20 14.97 -3.76
C ALA A 79 0.37 16.32 -4.48
N GLY A 80 -0.64 16.75 -5.25
CA GLY A 80 -0.51 17.92 -6.12
C GLY A 80 0.36 17.69 -7.35
N ALA A 81 0.53 18.73 -8.17
CA ALA A 81 1.40 18.65 -9.34
C ALA A 81 2.88 18.70 -8.90
N ILE A 82 3.65 17.66 -9.22
CA ILE A 82 5.09 17.61 -8.94
C ILE A 82 5.84 18.03 -10.22
N PRO A 83 6.72 19.05 -10.16
CA PRO A 83 7.47 19.50 -11.33
C PRO A 83 8.26 18.38 -12.03
N GLY A 84 8.19 18.35 -13.36
CA GLY A 84 8.86 17.34 -14.19
C GLY A 84 8.28 15.92 -14.07
N ARG A 85 7.09 15.77 -13.47
CA ARG A 85 6.38 14.49 -13.38
C ARG A 85 5.13 14.48 -14.22
N ARG A 86 4.88 13.33 -14.86
CA ARG A 86 3.63 13.05 -15.58
C ARG A 86 2.74 12.20 -14.67
N LEU A 87 1.43 12.38 -14.77
CA LEU A 87 0.49 11.65 -13.92
C LEU A 87 -0.01 10.41 -14.64
N GLU A 88 -0.02 9.30 -13.94
CA GLU A 88 -0.71 8.09 -14.34
C GLU A 88 -1.85 7.83 -13.36
N LEU A 89 -3.02 7.53 -13.90
CA LEU A 89 -4.22 7.16 -13.16
C LEU A 89 -4.56 5.70 -13.43
N THR A 90 -4.83 4.96 -12.37
CA THR A 90 -5.29 3.57 -12.44
C THR A 90 -6.46 3.38 -11.48
N THR A 91 -7.52 2.71 -11.94
CA THR A 91 -8.63 2.25 -11.10
C THR A 91 -8.57 0.74 -10.99
N ALA A 92 -8.64 0.22 -9.76
CA ALA A 92 -8.67 -1.22 -9.52
C ALA A 92 -10.08 -1.68 -9.15
N ARG A 93 -10.30 -2.99 -9.22
CA ARG A 93 -11.52 -3.61 -8.70
C ARG A 93 -11.71 -3.23 -7.23
N GLY A 94 -12.95 -2.95 -6.84
CA GLY A 94 -13.27 -2.48 -5.48
C GLY A 94 -13.07 -0.99 -5.26
N GLY A 95 -12.89 -0.19 -6.32
CA GLY A 95 -12.91 1.28 -6.24
C GLY A 95 -11.61 1.91 -5.75
N SER A 96 -10.52 1.14 -5.66
CA SER A 96 -9.21 1.72 -5.32
C SER A 96 -8.68 2.56 -6.47
N VAL A 97 -8.18 3.75 -6.17
CA VAL A 97 -7.67 4.71 -7.15
C VAL A 97 -6.20 5.00 -6.86
N PHE A 98 -5.36 4.96 -7.88
CA PHE A 98 -3.93 5.24 -7.78
C PHE A 98 -3.56 6.43 -8.66
N VAL A 99 -2.87 7.40 -8.08
CA VAL A 99 -2.23 8.51 -8.79
C VAL A 99 -0.71 8.34 -8.68
N ARG A 100 -0.06 8.00 -9.78
CA ARG A 100 1.38 7.74 -9.87
C ARG A 100 2.10 8.87 -10.61
N TYR A 101 3.31 9.19 -10.15
CA TYR A 101 4.14 10.28 -10.68
C TYR A 101 5.31 9.74 -11.51
N LEU A 102 5.06 9.52 -12.79
CA LEU A 102 6.06 9.06 -13.76
C LEU A 102 7.17 10.11 -13.94
N ARG A 103 8.41 9.65 -14.15
CA ARG A 103 9.59 10.49 -14.37
C ARG A 103 10.39 10.02 -15.57
N GLY A 104 11.09 10.96 -16.21
CA GLY A 104 11.94 10.67 -17.37
C GLY A 104 11.14 10.04 -18.51
N ASP A 105 11.66 8.95 -19.04
CA ASP A 105 11.13 8.16 -20.16
C ASP A 105 10.23 7.00 -19.71
N ALA A 106 9.86 6.93 -18.42
CA ALA A 106 8.98 5.89 -17.92
C ALA A 106 7.66 5.87 -18.69
N VAL A 107 7.29 4.68 -19.17
CA VAL A 107 6.05 4.45 -19.91
C VAL A 107 4.87 4.29 -18.95
N VAL A 108 3.66 4.47 -19.46
CA VAL A 108 2.43 4.16 -18.70
C VAL A 108 2.39 2.67 -18.38
N GLY A 109 2.03 2.33 -17.16
CA GLY A 109 1.98 0.96 -16.66
C GLY A 109 3.34 0.39 -16.26
N ASP A 110 4.37 1.23 -16.13
CA ASP A 110 5.69 0.77 -15.67
C ASP A 110 5.60 0.11 -14.28
N GLU A 111 5.96 -1.17 -14.22
CA GLU A 111 5.81 -2.01 -13.03
C GLU A 111 6.93 -1.79 -12.00
N ARG A 112 7.98 -1.03 -12.36
CA ARG A 112 9.09 -0.78 -11.44
C ARG A 112 8.58 -0.02 -10.21
N PRO A 113 8.96 -0.42 -8.98
CA PRO A 113 8.63 0.31 -7.76
C PRO A 113 9.53 1.55 -7.61
N ALA A 114 9.50 2.44 -8.61
CA ALA A 114 10.44 3.55 -8.78
C ALA A 114 9.74 4.92 -8.80
N PHE A 115 8.43 4.94 -8.51
CA PHE A 115 7.57 6.11 -8.68
C PHE A 115 6.79 6.39 -7.42
N THR A 116 6.76 7.65 -7.02
CA THR A 116 5.82 8.12 -6.00
C THR A 116 4.41 7.75 -6.45
N THR A 117 3.63 7.19 -5.54
CA THR A 117 2.24 6.78 -5.82
C THR A 117 1.37 7.15 -4.62
N VAL A 118 0.23 7.78 -4.88
CA VAL A 118 -0.81 7.99 -3.87
C VAL A 118 -1.97 7.04 -4.19
N GLY A 119 -2.20 6.09 -3.30
CA GLY A 119 -3.33 5.16 -3.36
C GLY A 119 -4.46 5.65 -2.47
N THR A 120 -5.70 5.55 -2.96
CA THR A 120 -6.91 5.82 -2.19
C THR A 120 -7.76 4.56 -2.16
N TYR A 121 -8.13 4.09 -0.98
CA TYR A 121 -8.87 2.86 -0.76
C TYR A 121 -10.12 3.16 0.06
N ALA A 122 -11.28 2.66 -0.41
CA ALA A 122 -12.46 2.54 0.44
C ALA A 122 -12.14 1.55 1.58
N PHE A 123 -12.24 2.01 2.82
CA PHE A 123 -11.94 1.23 4.00
C PHE A 123 -12.78 1.73 5.18
N ASP A 124 -13.80 0.97 5.53
CA ASP A 124 -14.70 1.30 6.65
C ASP A 124 -13.90 1.44 7.95
N GLY A 125 -14.03 2.59 8.61
CA GLY A 125 -13.32 2.88 9.85
C GLY A 125 -11.79 3.03 9.66
N ALA A 126 -11.34 3.53 8.51
CA ALA A 126 -9.93 3.75 8.17
C ALA A 126 -9.15 4.43 9.31
N TYR A 127 -9.73 5.48 9.91
CA TYR A 127 -9.08 6.22 11.00
C TYR A 127 -8.76 5.34 12.22
N ARG A 128 -9.73 4.54 12.66
CA ARG A 128 -9.57 3.61 13.79
C ARG A 128 -8.56 2.52 13.47
N GLU A 129 -8.53 2.04 12.23
CA GLU A 129 -7.54 1.03 11.81
C GLU A 129 -6.12 1.60 11.80
N VAL A 130 -5.93 2.83 11.31
CA VAL A 130 -4.62 3.51 11.37
C VAL A 130 -4.18 3.72 12.81
N GLN A 131 -5.08 4.18 13.69
CA GLN A 131 -4.80 4.33 15.11
C GLN A 131 -4.33 3.01 15.74
N ARG A 132 -5.10 1.92 15.55
CA ARG A 132 -4.78 0.59 16.06
C ARG A 132 -3.44 0.06 15.53
N ARG A 133 -3.13 0.28 14.24
CA ARG A 133 -1.81 -0.10 13.68
C ARG A 133 -0.68 0.73 14.25
N GLY A 134 -0.94 1.99 14.57
CA GLY A 134 -0.01 2.90 15.19
C GLY A 134 0.47 2.50 16.58
N GLU A 135 -0.29 1.63 17.26
CA GLU A 135 0.06 1.08 18.59
C GLU A 135 0.95 -0.17 18.49
N GLY A 136 1.17 -0.70 17.29
CA GLY A 136 1.97 -1.91 17.07
C GLY A 136 3.48 -1.71 17.27
N GLU A 137 4.19 -2.79 17.59
CA GLU A 137 5.65 -2.73 17.69
C GLU A 137 6.28 -2.37 16.34
N GLY A 138 7.24 -1.44 16.35
CA GLY A 138 7.97 -1.04 15.15
C GLY A 138 7.14 -0.20 14.18
N THR A 139 6.00 0.32 14.60
CA THR A 139 5.27 1.38 13.90
C THR A 139 5.55 2.74 14.55
N GLU A 140 5.43 3.78 13.74
CA GLU A 140 5.49 5.16 14.18
C GLU A 140 4.24 5.85 13.65
N THR A 141 3.62 6.67 14.49
CA THR A 141 2.45 7.48 14.12
C THR A 141 2.72 8.93 14.45
N ARG A 142 2.31 9.83 13.55
CA ARG A 142 2.31 11.28 13.76
C ARG A 142 0.99 11.87 13.30
N GLU A 143 0.66 13.04 13.83
CA GLU A 143 -0.44 13.83 13.30
C GLU A 143 -0.09 14.31 11.89
N ALA A 144 -1.07 14.19 10.99
CA ALA A 144 -1.05 14.78 9.67
C ALA A 144 -1.94 16.03 9.66
N PRO A 145 -1.66 17.02 8.79
CA PRO A 145 -2.52 18.19 8.63
C PRO A 145 -3.99 17.83 8.40
N GLY A 146 -4.91 18.67 8.85
CA GLY A 146 -6.36 18.38 8.76
C GLY A 146 -6.87 17.40 9.82
N GLY A 147 -6.11 17.17 10.89
CA GLY A 147 -6.49 16.28 11.99
C GLY A 147 -6.36 14.80 11.67
N GLY A 148 -5.65 14.46 10.59
CA GLY A 148 -5.39 13.08 10.19
C GLY A 148 -4.29 12.41 11.01
N LEU A 149 -4.15 11.10 10.84
CA LEU A 149 -3.02 10.33 11.35
C LEU A 149 -2.18 9.83 10.18
N ALA A 150 -0.86 9.89 10.33
CA ALA A 150 0.13 9.30 9.44
C ALA A 150 0.89 8.20 10.17
N THR A 151 0.75 6.96 9.70
CA THR A 151 1.41 5.78 10.30
C THR A 151 2.29 5.06 9.28
N TRP A 152 3.50 4.69 9.70
CA TRP A 152 4.40 3.83 8.91
C TRP A 152 5.08 2.80 9.81
N SER A 153 5.62 1.74 9.22
CA SER A 153 6.35 0.71 9.96
C SER A 153 7.80 0.61 9.51
N LYS A 154 8.67 0.17 10.42
CA LYS A 154 10.08 -0.14 10.11
C LYS A 154 10.21 -1.25 9.06
N ALA A 155 9.24 -2.16 9.01
CA ALA A 155 9.19 -3.25 8.04
C ALA A 155 8.79 -2.80 6.62
N ARG A 156 8.07 -1.67 6.49
CA ARG A 156 7.62 -1.10 5.22
C ARG A 156 7.85 0.40 5.20
N PRO A 157 9.11 0.85 5.19
CA PRO A 157 9.44 2.24 5.42
C PRO A 157 9.06 3.15 4.24
N SER A 158 8.86 2.58 3.05
CA SER A 158 8.51 3.29 1.81
C SER A 158 7.05 3.72 1.71
N SER A 159 6.18 3.23 2.60
CA SER A 159 4.75 3.52 2.60
C SER A 159 4.34 4.22 3.90
N VAL A 160 3.57 5.29 3.76
CA VAL A 160 2.91 5.98 4.87
C VAL A 160 1.41 5.91 4.66
N TYR A 161 0.69 5.46 5.66
CA TYR A 161 -0.77 5.36 5.64
C TYR A 161 -1.37 6.56 6.35
N LEU A 162 -2.21 7.29 5.63
CA LEU A 162 -2.99 8.43 6.10
C LEU A 162 -4.45 8.02 6.28
N ALA A 163 -5.08 8.47 7.34
CA ALA A 163 -6.52 8.44 7.50
C ALA A 163 -7.01 9.68 8.25
N PHE A 164 -8.23 10.12 7.96
CA PHE A 164 -8.82 11.35 8.52
C PHE A 164 -10.09 11.02 9.31
N PRO A 165 -10.37 11.75 10.42
CA PRO A 165 -11.58 11.55 11.19
C PRO A 165 -12.84 11.70 10.33
N GLY A 166 -13.80 10.78 10.50
CA GLY A 166 -15.08 10.82 9.78
C GLY A 166 -15.01 10.41 8.30
N SER A 167 -13.86 9.93 7.82
CA SER A 167 -13.70 9.41 6.47
C SER A 167 -13.45 7.90 6.48
N ASP A 168 -14.16 7.17 5.61
CA ASP A 168 -13.94 5.75 5.32
C ASP A 168 -12.92 5.55 4.19
N LEU A 169 -11.92 6.43 4.11
CA LEU A 169 -10.85 6.35 3.12
C LEU A 169 -9.51 6.14 3.81
N LEU A 170 -8.81 5.08 3.41
CA LEU A 170 -7.40 4.90 3.70
C LEU A 170 -6.59 5.44 2.52
N VAL A 171 -5.61 6.28 2.81
CA VAL A 171 -4.72 6.85 1.79
C VAL A 171 -3.31 6.31 2.02
N GLU A 172 -2.66 5.80 1.00
CA GLU A 172 -1.26 5.38 1.06
C GLU A 172 -0.41 6.33 0.24
N VAL A 173 0.64 6.85 0.86
CA VAL A 173 1.71 7.61 0.20
C VAL A 173 2.92 6.69 0.10
N TYR A 174 3.20 6.22 -1.11
CA TYR A 174 4.38 5.43 -1.42
C TYR A 174 5.44 6.30 -2.10
N ASP A 175 6.69 6.14 -1.69
CA ASP A 175 7.86 6.61 -2.43
C ASP A 175 9.03 5.62 -2.25
N PRO A 176 9.82 5.32 -3.29
CA PRO A 176 11.01 4.49 -3.15
C PRO A 176 12.02 5.05 -2.12
N ASP A 177 11.98 6.36 -1.83
CA ASP A 177 12.66 6.98 -0.70
C ASP A 177 11.69 7.14 0.49
N PRO A 178 11.87 6.36 1.59
CA PRO A 178 11.08 6.47 2.81
C PRO A 178 10.96 7.88 3.39
N GLN A 179 12.03 8.68 3.31
CA GLN A 179 12.00 10.04 3.87
C GLN A 179 11.07 10.92 3.04
N ARG A 180 11.10 10.77 1.72
CA ARG A 180 10.21 11.51 0.81
C ARG A 180 8.75 11.13 1.00
N ALA A 181 8.42 9.85 1.20
CA ALA A 181 7.06 9.42 1.51
C ALA A 181 6.53 10.10 2.80
N ARG A 182 7.35 10.13 3.85
CA ARG A 182 6.99 10.79 5.13
C ARG A 182 6.86 12.29 4.98
N THR A 183 7.78 12.95 4.28
CA THR A 183 7.72 14.39 4.04
C THR A 183 6.43 14.77 3.31
N LEU A 184 6.08 14.04 2.24
CA LEU A 184 4.83 14.27 1.50
C LEU A 184 3.59 14.05 2.36
N ALA A 185 3.57 12.95 3.13
CA ALA A 185 2.43 12.63 3.99
C ALA A 185 2.22 13.66 5.11
N LEU A 186 3.29 14.26 5.62
CA LEU A 186 3.25 15.22 6.73
C LEU A 186 3.20 16.68 6.28
N SER A 187 3.45 17.00 5.01
CA SER A 187 3.49 18.38 4.50
C SER A 187 2.11 19.02 4.38
N GLY A 188 1.05 18.21 4.27
CA GLY A 188 -0.30 18.67 3.95
C GLY A 188 -0.56 18.86 2.46
N GLU A 189 0.41 18.53 1.60
CA GLU A 189 0.23 18.51 0.14
C GLU A 189 -0.61 17.32 -0.33
N VAL A 190 -0.57 16.21 0.41
CA VAL A 190 -1.42 15.06 0.13
C VAL A 190 -2.84 15.34 0.57
N GLY A 191 -3.75 15.47 -0.40
CA GLY A 191 -5.14 15.80 -0.15
C GLY A 191 -6.06 15.42 -1.31
N PRO A 192 -7.38 15.67 -1.18
CA PRO A 192 -8.31 15.41 -2.27
C PRO A 192 -7.98 16.24 -3.51
N VAL A 193 -8.14 15.64 -4.69
CA VAL A 193 -8.18 16.36 -5.97
C VAL A 193 -9.37 17.32 -5.94
N ARG A 194 -9.13 18.58 -6.30
CA ARG A 194 -10.12 19.66 -6.42
C ARG A 194 -9.91 20.42 -7.71
#